data_AF-A0A373MHN1-F1
#
_entry.id   AF-A0A373MHN1-F1
#
_cell.length_a   1.000
_cell.length_b   1.000
_cell.length_c   1.000
_cell.angle_alpha   90.00
_cell.angle_beta   90.00
_cell.angle_gamma   90.00
#
_symmetry.space_group_name_H-M   'P 1'
#
loop_
_entity.id
_entity.type
_entity.pdbx_description
1 polymer ?
#
loop_
_entity_poly.entity_id
_entity_poly.type
_entity_poly.pdbx_seq_one_letter_code
_entity_poly.pdbx_strand_id
1 'polypeptide(L)' 'MAGTRKTRVPMVEQIRLINECRQSGVTDADWCRENDIAVSTFYNWVSRCWKTAADQIPAAN' A
#
# COMPACT_ATOMS: atom_id res chain seq x y z
N MET A 1 27.24 -8.25 4.55
CA MET A 1 26.29 -7.57 3.64
C MET A 1 25.33 -6.76 4.50
N ALA A 2 25.56 -5.45 4.62
CA ALA A 2 24.72 -4.57 5.44
C ALA A 2 23.40 -4.35 4.70
N GLY A 3 22.37 -5.12 5.05
CA GLY A 3 21.00 -4.88 4.58
C GLY A 3 20.55 -3.54 5.12
N THR A 4 20.68 -2.48 4.33
CA THR A 4 20.05 -1.19 4.56
C THR A 4 18.56 -1.44 4.57
N ARG A 5 17.98 -1.60 5.77
CA ARG A 5 16.53 -1.70 5.95
C ARG A 5 15.95 -0.39 5.44
N LYS A 6 15.41 -0.39 4.20
CA LYS A 6 14.57 0.71 3.69
C LYS A 6 13.60 1.07 4.81
N THR A 7 13.60 2.34 5.22
CA THR A 7 12.77 2.86 6.30
C THR A 7 11.33 2.43 6.03
N ARG A 8 10.70 1.73 6.99
CA ARG A 8 9.33 1.24 6.79
C ARG A 8 8.43 2.44 6.54
N VAL A 9 7.75 2.46 5.39
CA VAL A 9 6.73 3.47 5.09
C VAL A 9 5.62 3.36 6.14
N PRO A 10 5.28 4.44 6.87
CA PRO A 10 4.25 4.39 7.92
C PRO A 10 2.87 4.12 7.31
N MET A 11 1.94 3.57 8.10
CA MET A 11 0.61 3.15 7.63
C MET A 11 -0.17 4.29 6.94
N VAL A 12 -0.09 5.51 7.48
CA VAL A 12 -0.73 6.70 6.88
C VAL A 12 -0.22 6.97 5.47
N GLU A 13 1.08 6.82 5.25
CA GLU A 13 1.68 7.07 3.94
C GLU A 13 1.38 5.92 2.97
N GLN A 14 1.29 4.68 3.45
CA GLN A 14 0.81 3.56 2.64
C GLN A 14 -0.59 3.82 2.10
N ILE A 15 -1.51 4.31 2.95
CA ILE A 15 -2.89 4.64 2.54
C ILE A 15 -2.88 5.76 1.50
N ARG A 16 -2.07 6.81 1.69
CA ARG A 16 -1.95 7.93 0.73
C ARG A 16 -1.45 7.43 -0.63
N LEU A 17 -0.39 6.64 -0.66
CA LEU A 17 0.17 6.06 -1.88
C LEU A 17 -0.84 5.15 -2.61
N ILE A 18 -1.59 4.31 -1.88
CA ILE A 18 -2.65 3.47 -2.47
C ILE A 18 -3.74 4.32 -3.11
N ASN A 19 -4.17 5.40 -2.45
CA ASN A 19 -5.16 6.32 -3.01
C ASN A 19 -4.63 7.06 -4.23
N GLU A 20 -3.36 7.45 -4.23
CA GLU A 20 -2.73 8.12 -5.36
C GLU A 20 -2.62 7.19 -6.57
N CYS A 21 -2.17 5.94 -6.37
CA CYS A 21 -2.16 4.89 -7.39
C CYS A 21 -3.55 4.70 -8.03
N ARG A 22 -4.60 4.62 -7.21
CA ARG A 22 -5.99 4.47 -7.69
C ARG A 22 -6.51 5.67 -8.46
N GLN A 23 -6.06 6.88 -8.13
CA GLN A 23 -6.46 8.11 -8.81
C GLN A 23 -5.61 8.41 -10.05
N SER A 24 -4.41 7.84 -10.14
CA SER A 24 -3.47 8.08 -11.24
C SER A 24 -3.99 7.54 -12.58
N GLY A 25 -4.88 6.55 -12.57
CA GLY A 25 -5.51 6.01 -13.78
C GLY A 25 -4.60 5.12 -14.63
N VAL A 26 -3.38 4.86 -14.18
CA VAL A 26 -2.45 3.88 -14.76
C VAL A 26 -2.55 2.55 -14.00
N THR A 27 -1.94 1.49 -14.53
CA THR A 27 -1.93 0.19 -13.83
C THR A 27 -1.05 0.23 -12.59
N ASP A 28 -1.44 -0.51 -11.54
CA ASP A 28 -0.69 -0.58 -10.27
C ASP A 28 0.80 -0.88 -10.48
N ALA A 29 1.12 -1.76 -11.44
CA ALA A 29 2.49 -2.16 -11.74
C ALA A 29 3.33 -1.02 -12.33
N ASP A 30 2.73 -0.21 -13.22
CA ASP A 30 3.39 0.92 -13.86
C ASP A 30 3.60 2.05 -12.84
N TRP A 31 2.56 2.38 -12.07
CA TRP A 31 2.66 3.36 -10.98
C TRP A 31 3.72 2.96 -9.94
N CYS A 32 3.74 1.69 -9.53
CA CYS A 32 4.75 1.18 -8.60
C CYS A 32 6.17 1.33 -9.17
N ARG A 33 6.36 1.09 -10.47
CA ARG A 33 7.65 1.25 -11.14
C ARG A 33 8.11 2.71 -11.17
N GLU A 34 7.19 3.64 -11.42
CA GLU A 34 7.47 5.08 -11.39
C GLU A 34 7.82 5.58 -9.98
N ASN A 35 7.25 4.98 -8.93
CA ASN A 35 7.43 5.39 -7.55
C ASN A 35 8.55 4.63 -6.79
N ASP A 36 9.37 3.82 -7.47
CA ASP A 36 10.39 2.91 -6.87
C ASP A 36 9.80 1.96 -5.80
N ILE A 37 8.55 1.54 -5.98
CA ILE A 37 7.86 0.62 -5.08
C ILE A 37 7.83 -0.76 -5.71
N ALA A 38 8.26 -1.77 -4.96
CA ALA A 38 8.07 -3.14 -5.40
C ALA A 38 6.57 -3.47 -5.40
N VAL A 39 6.05 -3.96 -6.53
CA VAL A 39 4.63 -4.33 -6.69
C VAL A 39 4.16 -5.30 -5.60
N SER A 40 5.01 -6.23 -5.17
CA SER A 40 4.74 -7.14 -4.06
C SER A 40 4.53 -6.42 -2.72
N THR A 41 5.31 -5.39 -2.45
CA THR A 41 5.18 -4.53 -1.27
C THR A 41 3.87 -3.74 -1.32
N PHE A 42 3.51 -3.22 -2.50
CA PHE A 42 2.26 -2.49 -2.70
C PHE A 42 1.03 -3.36 -2.39
N TYR A 43 0.95 -4.57 -2.97
CA TYR A 43 -0.16 -5.47 -2.67
C TYR A 43 -0.19 -5.95 -1.21
N ASN A 44 0.98 -6.04 -0.55
CA ASN A 44 1.03 -6.28 0.89
C ASN A 44 0.35 -5.14 1.67
N TRP A 45 0.61 -3.89 1.30
CA TRP A 45 -0.04 -2.73 1.92
C TRP A 45 -1.54 -2.69 1.65
N VAL A 46 -1.98 -2.99 0.43
CA VAL A 46 -3.40 -3.06 0.06
C VAL A 46 -4.12 -4.11 0.91
N SER A 47 -3.55 -5.31 1.01
CA SER A 47 -4.11 -6.40 1.83
C SER A 47 -4.20 -6.01 3.32
N ARG A 48 -3.18 -5.34 3.85
CA ARG A 48 -3.18 -4.84 5.23
C ARG A 48 -4.23 -3.74 5.46
N CYS A 49 -4.33 -2.77 4.55
CA CYS A 49 -5.35 -1.73 4.62
C CYS A 49 -6.76 -2.32 4.63
N TRP A 50 -7.02 -3.33 3.78
CA TRP A 50 -8.32 -4.01 3.77
C TRP A 50 -8.63 -4.75 5.06
N LYS A 51 -7.67 -5.46 5.66
CA LYS A 51 -7.89 -6.10 6.97
C LYS A 51 -8.19 -5.07 8.06
N THR A 52 -7.46 -3.97 8.10
CA THR A 52 -7.69 -2.90 9.08
C THR A 52 -9.02 -2.17 8.87
N ALA A 53 -9.51 -2.08 7.63
CA ALA A 53 -10.84 -1.53 7.36
C ALA A 53 -11.95 -2.53 7.71
N ALA A 54 -11.78 -3.81 7.38
CA ALA A 54 -12.73 -4.87 7.72
C ALA A 54 -12.90 -5.05 9.24
N ASP A 55 -11.81 -4.96 10.00
CA ASP A 55 -11.83 -5.00 11.47
C ASP A 55 -12.56 -3.79 12.10
N GLN A 56 -12.61 -2.67 11.37
CA GLN A 56 -13.31 -1.45 11.81
C GLN A 56 -14.78 -1.38 11.39
N ILE A 57 -15.25 -2.26 10.51
CA ILE A 57 -16.67 -2.36 10.19
C ILE A 57 -17.28 -3.26 11.26
N PRO A 58 -18.07 -2.74 12.22
CA PRO A 58 -18.79 -3.60 13.15
C PRO A 58 -19.66 -4.54 12.30
N ALA A 59 -19.55 -5.85 12.56
CA ALA A 59 -20.39 -6.84 11.92
C ALA A 59 -21.84 -6.35 11.98
N ALA A 60 -22.45 -6.17 10.81
CA ALA A 60 -23.84 -5.71 10.71
C ALA A 60 -24.70 -6.68 11.53
N ASN A 61 -25.30 -6.15 12.60
CA ASN A 61 -26.22 -6.86 13.48
C ASN A 61 -27.58 -7.04 12.82
#